data_AF-A0AB35X175-F1
#
_entry.id   AF-A0AB35X175-F1
#
_cell.length_a   1.000
_cell.length_b   1.000
_cell.length_c   1.000
_cell.angle_alpha   90.00
_cell.angle_beta   90.00
_cell.angle_gamma   90.00
#
_symmetry.space_group_name_H-M   'P 1'
#
loop_
_entity.id
_entity.type
_entity.pdbx_description
1 polymer ?
#
loop_
_entity_poly.entity_id
_entity_poly.type
_entity_poly.pdbx_seq_one_letter_code
_entity_poly.pdbx_strand_id
1 'polypeptide(L)'
;MNQVVMITGPASTAERGWLKPAFPFSVRAHFFLQERSAPDADGGHCYAWRSLCGVDAFTGSRTPMFEAGNWTRCKKCEKQIGKEQAA
;
A
#
# COMPACT_ATOMS: atom_id res chain seq x y z
N MET A 1 5.74 -10.06 29.09
CA MET A 1 5.95 -9.08 28.01
C MET A 1 5.27 -9.62 26.75
N ASN A 2 4.10 -9.09 26.41
CA ASN A 2 3.41 -9.48 25.18
C ASN A 2 4.12 -8.81 24.01
N GLN A 3 4.88 -9.58 23.22
CA GLN A 3 5.36 -9.10 21.93
C GLN A 3 4.15 -8.80 21.06
N VAL A 4 3.86 -7.52 20.86
CA VAL A 4 2.99 -7.07 19.78
C VAL A 4 3.75 -7.41 18.50
N VAL A 5 3.43 -8.56 17.90
CA VAL A 5 3.89 -8.89 16.55
C VAL A 5 3.28 -7.83 15.65
N MET A 6 4.11 -6.91 15.18
CA MET A 6 3.75 -5.95 14.14
C MET A 6 3.44 -6.76 12.89
N ILE A 7 2.15 -7.01 12.66
CA ILE A 7 1.71 -7.73 11.46
C ILE A 7 2.06 -6.86 10.23
N THR A 8 2.03 -5.53 10.35
CA THR A 8 2.35 -4.56 9.29
C THR A 8 3.78 -4.03 9.40
N GLY A 9 4.45 -3.82 8.26
CA GLY A 9 5.73 -3.09 8.21
C GLY A 9 5.58 -1.62 8.61
N PRO A 10 6.67 -0.82 8.60
CA PRO A 10 6.60 0.60 8.89
C PRO A 10 5.67 1.33 7.89
N ALA A 11 5.25 2.54 8.25
CA ALA A 11 4.56 3.42 7.31
C ALA A 11 5.46 3.62 6.08
N SER A 12 4.92 3.33 4.91
CA SER A 12 5.65 3.43 3.65
C SER A 12 5.82 4.89 3.27
N THR A 13 7.04 5.23 2.84
CA THR A 13 7.38 6.49 2.17
C THR A 13 7.65 6.26 0.68
N ALA A 14 7.39 5.06 0.17
CA ALA A 14 7.72 4.68 -1.20
C ALA A 14 6.62 5.15 -2.16
N GLU A 15 6.98 5.74 -3.30
CA GLU A 15 6.03 6.18 -4.33
C GLU A 15 5.37 5.02 -5.10
N ARG A 16 5.94 3.81 -5.00
CA ARG A 16 5.39 2.57 -5.54
C ARG A 16 5.93 1.35 -4.81
N GLY A 17 5.16 0.26 -4.81
CA GLY A 17 5.64 -1.02 -4.30
C GLY A 17 4.54 -1.95 -3.82
N TRP A 18 4.95 -3.04 -3.18
CA TRP A 18 4.03 -3.92 -2.48
C TRP A 18 3.62 -3.28 -1.17
N LEU A 19 2.40 -2.77 -1.12
CA LEU A 19 1.90 -1.99 0.00
C LEU A 19 0.54 -2.50 0.49
N LYS A 20 0.22 -2.15 1.72
CA LYS A 20 -1.04 -2.50 2.37
C LYS A 20 -1.66 -1.31 3.09
N PRO A 21 -2.88 -0.88 2.69
CA PRO A 21 -3.59 0.17 3.41
C PRO A 21 -4.03 -0.31 4.80
N ALA A 22 -4.18 0.63 5.74
CA ALA A 22 -4.59 0.34 7.12
C ALA A 22 -6.01 -0.25 7.25
N PHE A 23 -6.89 0.01 6.29
CA PHE A 23 -8.32 -0.34 6.36
C PHE A 23 -8.65 -1.76 5.87
N PRO A 24 -9.77 -2.34 6.34
CA PRO A 24 -9.98 -3.80 6.38
C PRO A 24 -10.33 -4.44 5.03
N PHE A 25 -10.33 -3.70 3.92
CA PHE A 25 -10.80 -4.21 2.64
C PHE A 25 -9.88 -5.29 2.02
N SER A 26 -8.64 -5.42 2.50
CA SER A 26 -7.72 -6.43 1.98
C SER A 26 -6.78 -7.02 3.04
N VAL A 27 -6.80 -8.35 3.15
CA VAL A 27 -5.83 -9.15 3.93
C VAL A 27 -4.55 -9.43 3.10
N ARG A 28 -4.37 -8.77 1.96
CA ARG A 28 -3.24 -9.01 1.04
C ARG A 28 -2.51 -7.71 0.76
N ALA A 29 -1.21 -7.82 0.50
CA ALA A 29 -0.44 -6.71 -0.06
C ALA A 29 -0.73 -6.61 -1.56
N HIS A 30 -1.02 -5.41 -2.04
CA HIS A 30 -1.18 -5.14 -3.47
C HIS A 30 0.00 -4.33 -3.96
N PHE A 31 0.31 -4.43 -5.24
CA PHE A 31 1.32 -3.55 -5.83
C PHE A 31 0.66 -2.23 -6.19
N PHE A 32 0.94 -1.20 -5.39
CA PHE A 32 0.38 0.14 -5.53
C PHE A 32 1.38 1.08 -6.21
N LEU A 33 0.83 2.00 -6.98
CA LEU A 33 1.49 3.15 -7.58
C LEU A 33 0.81 4.39 -7.01
N GLN A 34 1.59 5.37 -6.57
CA GLN A 34 1.05 6.66 -6.18
C GLN A 34 0.60 7.42 -7.43
N GLU A 35 -0.68 7.76 -7.51
CA GLU A 35 -1.23 8.56 -8.61
C GLU A 35 -1.19 10.05 -8.30
N ARG A 36 -1.43 10.41 -7.03
CA ARG A 36 -1.50 11.82 -6.60
C ARG A 36 -1.15 11.97 -5.13
N SER A 37 -0.58 13.12 -4.79
CA SER A 37 -0.45 13.60 -3.42
C SER A 37 -1.16 14.96 -3.27
N ALA A 38 -1.71 15.22 -2.09
CA ALA A 38 -2.33 16.48 -1.73
C ALA A 38 -2.05 16.80 -0.25
N PRO A 39 -1.98 18.08 0.15
CA PRO A 39 -1.90 18.43 1.56
C PRO A 39 -3.19 18.02 2.30
N ASP A 40 -3.04 17.54 3.52
CA ASP A 40 -4.14 17.24 4.45
C ASP A 40 -4.54 18.50 5.22
N ALA A 41 -5.78 18.55 5.72
CA ALA A 41 -6.32 19.67 6.47
C ALA A 41 -5.56 19.95 7.78
N ASP A 42 -4.91 18.93 8.35
CA ASP A 42 -4.16 19.01 9.60
C ASP A 42 -2.65 19.32 9.39
N GLY A 43 -2.25 19.78 8.19
CA GLY A 43 -0.84 20.02 7.85
C GLY A 43 -0.05 18.76 7.49
N GLY A 44 -0.74 17.63 7.31
CA GLY A 44 -0.19 16.37 6.79
C GLY A 44 -0.22 16.27 5.27
N HIS A 45 -0.04 15.06 4.74
CA HIS A 45 -0.22 14.75 3.32
C HIS A 45 -1.13 13.54 3.14
N CYS A 46 -2.03 13.65 2.18
CA CYS A 46 -2.87 12.58 1.67
C CYS A 46 -2.34 12.10 0.32
N TYR A 47 -2.45 10.79 0.09
CA TYR A 47 -1.95 10.13 -1.09
C TYR A 47 -3.04 9.24 -1.68
N ALA A 48 -3.25 9.37 -2.99
CA ALA A 48 -4.08 8.48 -3.78
C ALA A 48 -3.19 7.42 -4.43
N TRP A 49 -3.57 6.17 -4.28
CA TRP A 49 -2.84 5.02 -4.77
C TRP A 49 -3.74 4.16 -5.64
N ARG A 50 -3.16 3.66 -6.72
CA ARG A 50 -3.82 2.69 -7.58
C ARG A 50 -2.98 1.44 -7.68
N SER A 51 -3.60 0.30 -7.41
CA SER A 51 -2.95 -0.97 -7.59
C SER A 51 -3.06 -1.46 -9.02
N LEU A 52 -2.11 -2.29 -9.45
CA LEU A 52 -2.14 -2.89 -10.78
C LEU A 52 -3.42 -3.69 -11.05
N CYS A 53 -3.98 -4.33 -10.00
CA CYS A 53 -5.21 -5.10 -10.14
C CYS A 53 -6.48 -4.26 -10.13
N GLY A 54 -6.37 -2.92 -10.09
CA GLY A 54 -7.48 -1.98 -10.17
C GLY A 54 -8.13 -1.64 -8.83
N VAL A 55 -7.49 -1.94 -7.69
CA VAL A 55 -7.94 -1.46 -6.37
C VAL A 55 -7.35 -0.07 -6.13
N ASP A 56 -8.20 0.89 -5.80
CA ASP A 56 -7.81 2.23 -5.39
C ASP A 56 -7.75 2.31 -3.86
N ALA A 57 -6.78 3.05 -3.33
CA ALA A 57 -6.62 3.29 -1.91
C ALA A 57 -6.23 4.75 -1.64
N PHE A 58 -6.73 5.30 -0.55
CA PHE A 58 -6.36 6.62 -0.07
C PHE A 58 -5.72 6.49 1.30
N THR A 59 -4.57 7.13 1.48
CA THR A 59 -3.85 7.16 2.76
C THR A 59 -3.55 8.58 3.16
N GLY A 60 -3.33 8.81 4.44
CA GLY A 60 -3.03 10.12 5.01
C GLY A 60 -2.45 9.97 6.40
N SER A 61 -2.22 11.08 7.09
CA SER A 61 -1.54 11.07 8.40
C SER A 61 -2.23 10.19 9.44
N ARG A 62 -3.57 10.07 9.41
CA ARG A 62 -4.32 9.21 10.33
C ARG A 62 -4.45 7.75 9.86
N THR A 63 -4.22 7.50 8.57
CA THR A 63 -4.52 6.23 7.91
C THR A 63 -3.36 5.89 6.96
N PRO A 64 -2.21 5.45 7.50
CA PRO A 64 -1.00 5.30 6.72
C PRO A 64 -1.08 4.12 5.75
N MET A 65 -0.19 4.16 4.75
CA MET A 65 0.13 3.02 3.91
C MET A 65 1.24 2.22 4.61
N PHE A 66 1.15 0.89 4.66
CA PHE A 66 2.19 0.05 5.25
C PHE A 66 2.97 -0.70 4.19
N GLU A 67 4.26 -0.89 4.44
CA GLU A 67 5.07 -1.84 3.68
C GLU A 67 4.50 -3.26 3.78
N ALA A 68 4.59 -4.04 2.69
CA ALA A 68 4.03 -5.39 2.65
C ALA A 68 4.62 -6.34 3.68
N GLY A 69 5.88 -6.19 4.09
CA GLY A 69 6.54 -7.10 5.02
C GLY A 69 6.29 -8.58 4.68
N ASN A 70 5.68 -9.32 5.61
CA ASN A 70 5.33 -10.74 5.45
C ASN A 70 3.89 -11.00 4.96
N TRP A 71 3.15 -9.97 4.54
CA TRP A 71 1.79 -10.14 4.04
C TRP A 71 1.78 -10.92 2.71
N THR A 72 0.77 -11.77 2.54
CA THR A 72 0.56 -12.47 1.28
C THR A 72 0.30 -11.48 0.15
N ARG A 73 1.07 -11.58 -0.94
CA ARG A 73 0.93 -10.73 -2.12
C ARG A 73 -0.29 -11.08 -2.94
N CYS A 74 -0.89 -10.09 -3.58
CA CYS A 74 -2.00 -10.27 -4.49
C CYS A 74 -1.51 -10.94 -5.79
N LYS A 75 -1.95 -12.18 -6.03
CA LYS A 75 -1.61 -12.94 -7.24
C LYS A 75 -1.95 -12.23 -8.57
N LYS A 76 -3.00 -11.38 -8.58
CA LYS A 76 -3.35 -10.59 -9.78
C LYS A 76 -2.27 -9.54 -10.07
N CYS A 77 -1.84 -8.80 -9.04
CA CYS A 77 -0.73 -7.86 -9.15
C CYS A 77 0.57 -8.59 -9.52
N GLU A 78 0.88 -9.75 -8.93
CA GLU A 78 2.09 -10.52 -9.26
C GLU A 78 2.13 -10.89 -10.75
N LYS A 79 0.98 -11.34 -11.29
CA LYS A 79 0.86 -11.68 -12.71
C LYS A 79 1.00 -10.46 -13.63
N GLN A 80 0.52 -9.29 -13.22
CA GLN A 80 0.64 -8.06 -14.01
C GLN A 80 2.06 -7.49 -13.99
N ILE A 81 2.75 -7.50 -12.84
CA ILE A 81 4.17 -7.11 -12.77
C ILE A 81 5.00 -7.98 -13.69
N GLY A 82 4.77 -9.29 -13.68
CA GLY A 82 5.49 -10.21 -14.59
C GLY A 82 5.24 -9.91 -16.07
N LYS A 83 4.13 -9.25 -16.43
CA LYS A 83 3.88 -8.77 -17.79
C LYS A 83 4.51 -7.40 -18.06
N GLU A 84 4.47 -6.48 -17.10
CA GLU A 84 5.06 -5.15 -17.22
C GLU A 84 6.59 -5.17 -17.23
N GLN A 85 7.23 -6.12 -16.53
CA GLN A 85 8.70 -6.29 -16.54
C GLN A 85 9.22 -7.05 -17.76
N ALA A 86 8.34 -7.71 -18.51
CA ALA A 86 8.68 -8.46 -19.72
C ALA A 86 8.38 -7.68 -21.02
N ALA A 87 7.84 -6.47 -20.90
CA ALA A 87 7.60 -5.53 -21.99
C ALA A 87 8.71 -4.47 -22.04
#